data_AF-A0AAW7G0X8-F1
#
_entry.id   AF-A0AAW7G0X8-F1
#
_cell.length_a   1.000
_cell.length_b   1.000
_cell.length_c   1.000
_cell.angle_alpha   90.00
_cell.angle_beta   90.00
_cell.angle_gamma   90.00
#
_symmetry.space_group_name_H-M   'P 1'
#
loop_
_entity.id
_entity.type
_entity.pdbx_description
1 polymer ?
#
loop_
_entity_poly.entity_id
_entity_poly.type
_entity_poly.pdbx_seq_one_letter_code
_entity_poly.pdbx_strand_id
1 'polypeptide(L)'
;MSETVNKVAVLSSAVKHALLADVQYYDFHASSAFNRKMKGIITPGIYGGFKPALAGGLNLKITSLQGPGGHGVASVDVNNHQITVQQIEDVTLAIPVNGVTRVMLEANYQYGIKTSQVDDSSDIHAARIFTANISVPLADNHLEICRVTVPADATELTLDMIDSSHRQNKALGITLSSEIDSDADHIGASSHAVKKAVKAARDETEKQIEELVDNAPASLDTLKKIADAINNDPDFFNTLNAVLALKAPLHDPALTGIATVPTPPLSVSNKQIANTEFVQAAVAALVGSSPEALDTLAELAEALGNDPNFATTMLNKLAGKQPLDSTLTNLSGKDVAGLLQYLGLV
;
A
#
# COMPACT_ATOMS: atom_id res chain seq x y z
N MET A 1 -62.15 -17.83 53.04
CA MET A 1 -63.32 -18.74 53.06
C MET A 1 -63.49 -19.29 51.64
N SER A 2 -63.54 -20.61 51.48
CA SER A 2 -63.67 -21.28 50.17
C SER A 2 -65.15 -21.46 49.83
N GLU A 3 -65.62 -20.90 48.72
CA GLU A 3 -66.95 -21.21 48.18
C GLU A 3 -66.87 -22.42 47.25
N THR A 4 -67.61 -23.47 47.58
CA THR A 4 -67.81 -24.64 46.74
C THR A 4 -69.05 -24.48 45.86
N VAL A 5 -68.87 -24.49 44.54
CA VAL A 5 -69.94 -24.73 43.56
C VAL A 5 -69.59 -26.01 42.79
N ASN A 6 -70.53 -26.98 42.72
CA ASN A 6 -70.42 -28.20 41.91
C ASN A 6 -69.22 -29.13 42.15
N LYS A 7 -68.86 -29.42 43.42
CA LYS A 7 -67.87 -30.46 43.81
C LYS A 7 -66.47 -30.35 43.18
N VAL A 8 -66.18 -29.28 42.44
CA VAL A 8 -64.83 -28.91 42.03
C VAL A 8 -64.35 -27.92 43.08
N ALA A 9 -63.27 -28.26 43.77
CA ALA A 9 -62.57 -27.29 44.59
C ALA A 9 -62.13 -26.15 43.67
N VAL A 10 -62.70 -24.97 43.83
CA VAL A 10 -62.12 -23.76 43.27
C VAL A 10 -60.78 -23.62 43.96
N LEU A 11 -59.70 -24.03 43.26
CA LEU A 11 -58.34 -23.65 43.62
C LEU A 11 -58.41 -22.14 43.83
N SER A 12 -58.11 -21.71 45.05
CA SER A 12 -58.20 -20.34 45.57
C SER A 12 -58.21 -19.27 44.47
N SER A 13 -59.15 -18.33 44.54
CA SER A 13 -59.20 -17.12 43.69
C SER A 13 -57.78 -16.73 43.27
N ALA A 14 -57.43 -16.95 42.00
CA ALA A 14 -56.06 -16.86 41.53
C ALA A 14 -55.47 -15.53 42.00
N VAL A 15 -54.38 -15.58 42.77
CA VAL A 15 -53.66 -14.38 43.18
C VAL A 15 -53.17 -13.72 41.90
N LYS A 16 -53.84 -12.64 41.49
CA LYS A 16 -53.56 -11.96 40.23
C LYS A 16 -52.37 -11.05 40.45
N HIS A 17 -51.20 -11.47 40.00
CA HIS A 17 -50.00 -10.65 40.03
C HIS A 17 -49.78 -9.97 38.68
N ALA A 18 -49.43 -8.68 38.71
CA ALA A 18 -49.04 -7.94 37.51
C ALA A 18 -47.75 -8.49 36.88
N LEU A 19 -46.95 -9.21 37.66
CA LEU A 19 -45.70 -9.85 37.24
C LEU A 19 -45.71 -11.32 37.63
N LEU A 20 -45.26 -12.17 36.72
CA LEU A 20 -45.03 -13.59 36.95
C LEU A 20 -43.56 -13.89 36.69
N ALA A 21 -42.87 -14.44 37.67
CA ALA A 21 -41.56 -15.02 37.46
C ALA A 21 -41.69 -16.50 37.07
N ASP A 22 -40.85 -16.95 36.16
CA ASP A 22 -40.82 -18.32 35.64
C ASP A 22 -40.41 -19.33 36.72
N VAL A 23 -40.79 -20.60 36.54
CA VAL A 23 -40.80 -21.73 37.49
C VAL A 23 -40.21 -21.40 38.87
N GLN A 24 -41.02 -20.76 39.72
CA GLN A 24 -40.73 -20.54 41.14
C GLN A 24 -41.56 -21.45 42.04
N TYR A 25 -41.76 -22.70 41.64
CA TYR A 25 -42.50 -23.64 42.47
C TYR A 25 -41.63 -24.08 43.67
N TYR A 26 -42.29 -24.39 44.78
CA TYR A 26 -41.68 -24.94 46.01
C TYR A 26 -41.17 -26.39 45.81
N ASP A 27 -40.52 -26.65 44.67
CA ASP A 27 -39.81 -27.88 44.33
C ASP A 27 -38.31 -27.60 44.30
N PHE A 28 -37.62 -28.44 45.04
CA PHE A 28 -36.20 -28.38 45.31
C PHE A 28 -35.35 -28.67 44.06
N HIS A 29 -35.75 -29.56 43.16
CA HIS A 29 -34.88 -30.02 42.08
C HIS A 29 -35.22 -29.46 40.71
N ALA A 30 -36.50 -29.45 40.32
CA ALA A 30 -36.89 -29.18 38.94
C ALA A 30 -36.72 -27.69 38.57
N SER A 31 -37.28 -26.80 39.38
CA SER A 31 -37.20 -25.34 39.24
C SER A 31 -35.74 -24.86 39.21
N SER A 32 -34.94 -25.34 40.16
CA SER A 32 -33.53 -24.97 40.30
C SER A 32 -32.69 -25.43 39.10
N ALA A 33 -32.87 -26.68 38.65
CA ALA A 33 -32.12 -27.22 37.52
C ALA A 33 -32.44 -26.50 36.21
N PHE A 34 -33.72 -26.18 35.96
CA PHE A 34 -34.13 -25.46 34.76
C PHE A 34 -33.59 -24.03 34.74
N ASN A 35 -33.78 -23.27 35.83
CA ASN A 35 -33.30 -21.89 35.92
C ASN A 35 -31.76 -21.81 35.86
N ARG A 36 -31.04 -22.82 36.38
CA ARG A 36 -29.58 -22.95 36.19
C ARG A 36 -29.19 -23.24 34.75
N LYS A 37 -29.96 -24.05 34.02
CA LYS A 37 -29.67 -24.40 32.63
C LYS A 37 -29.85 -23.21 31.70
N MET A 38 -30.79 -22.31 32.01
CA MET A 38 -30.99 -21.06 31.26
C MET A 38 -29.87 -20.04 31.51
N LYS A 39 -29.16 -20.14 32.63
CA LYS A 39 -28.00 -19.31 32.92
C LYS A 39 -26.89 -19.59 31.90
N GLY A 40 -26.46 -18.55 31.19
CA GLY A 40 -25.49 -18.62 30.09
C GLY A 40 -26.09 -18.85 28.71
N ILE A 41 -27.39 -19.17 28.60
CA ILE A 41 -28.12 -19.20 27.32
C ILE A 41 -28.86 -17.88 27.11
N ILE A 42 -29.53 -17.39 28.16
CA ILE A 42 -30.29 -16.13 28.13
C ILE A 42 -29.56 -15.14 29.02
N THR A 43 -29.15 -14.01 28.45
CA THR A 43 -28.51 -12.92 29.20
C THR A 43 -29.53 -12.08 29.95
N PRO A 44 -29.19 -11.49 31.10
CA PRO A 44 -30.08 -10.56 31.77
C PRO A 44 -30.40 -9.34 30.89
N GLY A 45 -31.64 -8.88 30.94
CA GLY A 45 -32.14 -7.75 30.18
C GLY A 45 -33.62 -7.87 29.82
N ILE A 46 -34.13 -6.88 29.09
CA ILE A 46 -35.54 -6.79 28.72
C ILE A 46 -35.72 -7.09 27.24
N TYR A 47 -36.52 -8.11 26.94
CA TYR A 47 -36.75 -8.65 25.60
C TYR A 47 -38.05 -8.16 24.95
N GLY A 48 -38.98 -7.59 25.74
CA GLY A 48 -40.22 -6.98 25.23
C GLY A 48 -41.06 -6.34 26.33
N GLY A 49 -42.02 -5.47 25.98
CA GLY A 49 -42.92 -4.79 26.93
C GLY A 49 -42.17 -3.93 27.95
N PHE A 50 -42.58 -3.90 29.22
CA PHE A 50 -42.02 -3.08 30.32
C PHE A 50 -41.68 -1.64 29.91
N LYS A 51 -42.59 -0.97 29.18
CA LYS A 51 -42.35 0.39 28.71
C LYS A 51 -42.92 1.41 29.68
N PRO A 52 -42.15 2.44 30.08
CA PRO A 52 -42.71 3.54 30.86
C PRO A 52 -43.68 4.35 30.01
N ALA A 53 -44.82 4.71 30.59
CA ALA A 53 -45.88 5.51 30.00
C ALA A 53 -46.49 6.41 31.10
N LEU A 54 -47.09 7.52 30.69
CA LEU A 54 -47.73 8.44 31.63
C LEU A 54 -49.04 7.84 32.15
N ALA A 55 -49.29 7.97 33.45
CA ALA A 55 -50.53 7.52 34.11
C ALA A 55 -51.38 8.67 34.68
N GLY A 56 -51.03 9.92 34.33
CA GLY A 56 -51.64 11.14 34.87
C GLY A 56 -51.08 11.54 36.24
N GLY A 57 -50.96 12.85 36.49
CA GLY A 57 -50.31 13.39 37.69
C GLY A 57 -48.86 12.91 37.80
N LEU A 58 -48.40 12.64 39.02
CA LEU A 58 -47.04 12.16 39.31
C LEU A 58 -46.89 10.63 39.23
N ASN A 59 -47.77 9.95 38.48
CA ASN A 59 -47.79 8.50 38.37
C ASN A 59 -47.19 8.04 37.04
N LEU A 60 -46.23 7.12 37.14
CA LEU A 60 -45.66 6.42 36.00
C LEU A 60 -46.30 5.04 35.88
N LYS A 61 -46.76 4.70 34.68
CA LYS A 61 -47.27 3.38 34.34
C LYS A 61 -46.21 2.59 33.57
N ILE A 62 -45.83 1.42 34.05
CA ILE A 62 -45.04 0.48 33.26
C ILE A 62 -46.00 -0.45 32.53
N THR A 63 -45.97 -0.46 31.19
CA THR A 63 -46.93 -1.20 30.38
C THR A 63 -46.37 -2.43 29.67
N SER A 64 -47.22 -3.46 29.57
CA SER A 64 -46.94 -4.72 28.87
C SER A 64 -47.20 -4.67 27.36
N LEU A 65 -47.98 -3.68 26.88
CA LEU A 65 -48.64 -3.61 25.56
C LEU A 65 -47.72 -3.58 24.32
N GLN A 66 -46.40 -3.70 24.48
CA GLN A 66 -45.45 -3.74 23.37
C GLN A 66 -44.50 -4.94 23.43
N GLY A 67 -44.86 -6.02 24.13
CA GLY A 67 -44.12 -7.28 24.06
C GLY A 67 -44.83 -8.37 23.24
N PRO A 68 -44.11 -9.44 22.85
CA PRO A 68 -44.70 -10.57 22.13
C PRO A 68 -45.91 -11.15 22.88
N GLY A 69 -47.06 -11.27 22.21
CA GLY A 69 -48.30 -11.75 22.84
C GLY A 69 -48.98 -10.77 23.79
N GLY A 70 -48.60 -9.49 23.81
CA GLY A 70 -49.20 -8.46 24.68
C GLY A 70 -48.63 -8.42 26.11
N HIS A 71 -47.57 -9.19 26.36
CA HIS A 71 -46.92 -9.31 27.66
C HIS A 71 -45.49 -8.77 27.62
N GLY A 72 -45.05 -8.12 28.70
CA GLY A 72 -43.63 -7.79 28.85
C GLY A 72 -42.82 -9.04 29.17
N VAL A 73 -41.58 -9.12 28.69
CA VAL A 73 -40.68 -10.24 28.95
C VAL A 73 -39.30 -9.69 29.28
N ALA A 74 -38.79 -10.08 30.43
CA ALA A 74 -37.44 -9.77 30.90
C ALA A 74 -36.78 -11.04 31.44
N SER A 75 -35.46 -11.04 31.50
CA SER A 75 -34.69 -12.10 32.12
C SER A 75 -33.75 -11.48 33.14
N VAL A 76 -33.78 -11.93 34.38
CA VAL A 76 -33.03 -11.36 35.50
C VAL A 76 -32.07 -12.41 36.02
N ASP A 77 -30.80 -12.03 36.25
CA ASP A 77 -29.85 -12.93 36.89
C ASP A 77 -30.10 -12.91 38.40
N VAL A 78 -30.28 -14.08 39.01
CA VAL A 78 -30.42 -14.21 40.45
C VAL A 78 -29.42 -15.25 40.94
N ASN A 79 -28.27 -14.79 41.43
CA ASN A 79 -27.16 -15.62 41.91
C ASN A 79 -26.62 -16.61 40.87
N ASN A 80 -27.11 -17.85 40.85
CA ASN A 80 -26.68 -18.89 39.89
C ASN A 80 -27.84 -19.36 39.00
N HIS A 81 -28.91 -18.58 38.94
CA HIS A 81 -30.15 -18.93 38.27
C HIS A 81 -30.57 -17.77 37.38
N GLN A 82 -31.04 -18.08 36.17
CA GLN A 82 -31.64 -17.10 35.28
C GLN A 82 -33.16 -17.18 35.44
N ILE A 83 -33.78 -16.08 35.85
CA ILE A 83 -35.23 -16.00 36.13
C ILE A 83 -35.89 -15.15 35.05
N THR A 84 -36.78 -15.75 34.26
CA THR A 84 -37.62 -14.99 33.32
C THR A 84 -38.76 -14.34 34.08
N VAL A 85 -39.04 -13.06 33.80
CA VAL A 85 -40.20 -12.34 34.35
C VAL A 85 -41.10 -11.89 33.22
N GLN A 86 -42.37 -12.24 33.32
CA GLN A 86 -43.43 -11.82 32.43
C GLN A 86 -44.29 -10.75 33.08
N GLN A 87 -44.54 -9.65 32.37
CA GLN A 87 -45.51 -8.65 32.77
C GLN A 87 -46.88 -8.98 32.18
N ILE A 88 -47.84 -9.27 33.06
CA ILE A 88 -49.21 -9.63 32.70
C ILE A 88 -50.12 -8.40 32.72
N GLU A 89 -49.90 -7.49 33.66
CA GLU A 89 -50.67 -6.25 33.80
C GLU A 89 -49.79 -5.01 33.95
N ASP A 90 -50.36 -3.85 33.67
CA ASP A 90 -49.69 -2.57 33.87
C ASP A 90 -49.44 -2.34 35.37
N VAL A 91 -48.26 -1.83 35.72
CA VAL A 91 -47.91 -1.46 37.10
C VAL A 91 -47.78 0.06 37.19
N THR A 92 -48.54 0.68 38.09
CA THR A 92 -48.49 2.13 38.33
C THR A 92 -47.66 2.43 39.57
N LEU A 93 -46.71 3.34 39.44
CA LEU A 93 -45.80 3.78 40.50
C LEU A 93 -45.96 5.28 40.71
N ALA A 94 -46.06 5.70 41.97
CA ALA A 94 -45.94 7.11 42.34
C ALA A 94 -44.46 7.50 42.31
N ILE A 95 -44.13 8.56 41.54
CA ILE A 95 -42.76 9.06 41.42
C ILE A 95 -42.59 10.29 42.31
N PRO A 96 -41.60 10.31 43.23
CA PRO A 96 -41.36 11.48 44.07
C PRO A 96 -40.79 12.65 43.26
N VAL A 97 -41.15 13.86 43.66
CA VAL A 97 -40.60 15.12 43.11
C VAL A 97 -39.21 15.41 43.67
N ASN A 98 -38.54 16.41 43.07
CA ASN A 98 -37.25 16.94 43.53
C ASN A 98 -36.12 15.90 43.55
N GLY A 99 -35.95 15.18 42.45
CA GLY A 99 -34.84 14.23 42.32
C GLY A 99 -34.92 13.31 41.12
N VAL A 100 -33.95 12.41 41.05
CA VAL A 100 -33.88 11.34 40.05
C VAL A 100 -34.30 10.03 40.72
N THR A 101 -35.43 9.49 40.26
CA THR A 101 -35.95 8.20 40.70
C THR A 101 -35.61 7.14 39.67
N ARG A 102 -35.02 6.03 40.12
CA ARG A 102 -34.79 4.85 39.28
C ARG A 102 -36.00 3.92 39.40
N VAL A 103 -36.54 3.47 38.28
CA VAL A 103 -37.57 2.42 38.24
C VAL A 103 -36.91 1.11 37.88
N MET A 104 -37.07 0.11 38.75
CA MET A 104 -36.36 -1.16 38.65
C MET A 104 -37.34 -2.32 38.62
N LEU A 105 -36.99 -3.34 37.84
CA LEU A 105 -37.57 -4.67 37.93
C LEU A 105 -36.65 -5.52 38.80
N GLU A 106 -37.18 -6.12 39.85
CA GLU A 106 -36.50 -7.14 40.65
C GLU A 106 -37.15 -8.50 40.38
N ALA A 107 -36.32 -9.54 40.31
CA ALA A 107 -36.75 -10.91 40.47
C ALA A 107 -36.00 -11.53 41.65
N ASN A 108 -36.66 -12.38 42.42
CA ASN A 108 -36.00 -13.12 43.50
C ASN A 108 -36.26 -14.61 43.32
N TYR A 109 -35.21 -15.40 43.53
CA TYR A 109 -35.33 -16.84 43.61
C TYR A 109 -34.46 -17.32 44.77
N GLN A 110 -35.09 -17.94 45.75
CA GLN A 110 -34.42 -18.59 46.85
C GLN A 110 -34.89 -20.03 46.97
N TYR A 111 -33.92 -20.90 47.18
CA TYR A 111 -34.12 -22.32 47.17
C TYR A 111 -34.96 -22.79 48.36
N GLY A 112 -36.11 -23.43 48.08
CA GLY A 112 -37.00 -23.94 49.12
C GLY A 112 -37.68 -22.85 49.95
N ILE A 113 -37.82 -21.64 49.41
CA ILE A 113 -38.52 -20.53 50.04
C ILE A 113 -39.76 -20.19 49.19
N LYS A 114 -40.90 -20.01 49.85
CA LYS A 114 -42.14 -19.59 49.18
C LYS A 114 -42.07 -18.11 48.86
N THR A 115 -42.22 -17.76 47.58
CA THR A 115 -42.37 -16.37 47.16
C THR A 115 -43.84 -15.97 47.13
N SER A 116 -44.11 -14.68 46.96
CA SER A 116 -45.47 -14.11 46.88
C SER A 116 -46.31 -14.74 45.75
N GLN A 117 -45.67 -15.35 44.74
CA GLN A 117 -46.33 -16.05 43.64
C GLN A 117 -46.83 -17.47 44.03
N VAL A 118 -46.27 -18.05 45.09
CA VAL A 118 -46.67 -19.35 45.64
C VAL A 118 -47.57 -19.16 46.88
N ASP A 119 -47.32 -18.11 47.66
CA ASP A 119 -48.00 -17.81 48.91
C ASP A 119 -48.09 -16.29 49.07
N ASP A 120 -49.29 -15.73 48.94
CA ASP A 120 -49.53 -14.28 48.93
C ASP A 120 -49.20 -13.61 50.27
N SER A 121 -49.08 -14.38 51.34
CA SER A 121 -48.62 -13.91 52.66
C SER A 121 -47.10 -13.78 52.77
N SER A 122 -46.34 -14.23 51.76
CA SER A 122 -44.88 -14.14 51.75
C SER A 122 -44.39 -12.71 51.50
N ASP A 123 -43.50 -12.25 52.38
CA ASP A 123 -42.78 -10.97 52.22
C ASP A 123 -41.74 -11.00 51.06
N ILE A 124 -41.47 -12.18 50.50
CA ILE A 124 -40.48 -12.35 49.44
C ILE A 124 -41.17 -12.32 48.08
N HIS A 125 -41.02 -11.21 47.37
CA HIS A 125 -41.62 -11.07 46.05
C HIS A 125 -40.89 -11.89 44.99
N ALA A 126 -41.63 -12.73 44.25
CA ALA A 126 -41.11 -13.48 43.10
C ALA A 126 -40.53 -12.54 42.04
N ALA A 127 -41.30 -11.51 41.70
CA ALA A 127 -40.88 -10.36 40.92
C ALA A 127 -41.67 -9.12 41.37
N ARG A 128 -41.05 -7.94 41.30
CA ARG A 128 -41.72 -6.66 41.56
C ARG A 128 -41.10 -5.55 40.73
N ILE A 129 -41.91 -4.55 40.38
CA ILE A 129 -41.42 -3.27 39.88
C ILE A 129 -41.53 -2.27 41.03
N PHE A 130 -40.46 -1.53 41.29
CA PHE A 130 -40.40 -0.58 42.39
C PHE A 130 -39.48 0.61 42.04
N THR A 131 -39.52 1.62 42.89
CA THR A 131 -38.67 2.81 42.77
C THR A 131 -37.50 2.73 43.74
N ALA A 132 -36.33 3.24 43.32
CA ALA A 132 -35.16 3.37 44.17
C ALA A 132 -34.42 4.68 43.88
N ASN A 133 -33.63 5.13 44.85
CA ASN A 133 -32.75 6.28 44.67
C ASN A 133 -31.53 5.89 43.83
N ILE A 134 -31.08 6.78 42.94
CA ILE A 134 -29.91 6.55 42.09
C ILE A 134 -28.62 6.26 42.87
N SER A 135 -28.54 6.71 44.13
CA SER A 135 -27.40 6.49 45.04
C SER A 135 -27.27 5.04 45.49
N VAL A 136 -28.32 4.23 45.37
CA VAL A 136 -28.29 2.81 45.69
C VAL A 136 -27.71 2.05 44.48
N PRO A 137 -26.62 1.27 44.67
CA PRO A 137 -26.10 0.40 43.61
C PRO A 137 -27.16 -0.59 43.13
N LEU A 138 -27.14 -0.92 41.84
CA LEU A 138 -27.94 -2.02 41.30
C LEU A 138 -27.45 -3.33 41.90
N ALA A 139 -28.35 -4.12 42.48
CA ALA A 139 -28.07 -5.50 42.83
C ALA A 139 -28.15 -6.38 41.57
N ASP A 140 -27.50 -7.54 41.59
CA ASP A 140 -27.46 -8.47 40.44
C ASP A 140 -28.87 -8.88 39.97
N ASN A 141 -29.81 -8.95 40.92
CA ASN A 141 -31.21 -9.32 40.69
C ASN A 141 -32.11 -8.16 40.26
N HIS A 142 -31.53 -7.01 39.89
CA HIS A 142 -32.25 -5.83 39.42
C HIS A 142 -31.98 -5.52 37.96
N LEU A 143 -33.02 -5.13 37.23
CA LEU A 143 -32.94 -4.51 35.91
C LEU A 143 -33.49 -3.10 35.95
N GLU A 144 -32.73 -2.15 35.42
CA GLU A 144 -33.17 -0.76 35.29
C GLU A 144 -34.12 -0.62 34.08
N ILE A 145 -35.34 -0.14 34.33
CA ILE A 145 -36.35 0.10 33.28
C ILE A 145 -36.21 1.52 32.73
N CYS A 146 -36.15 2.51 33.62
CA CYS A 146 -35.96 3.91 33.28
C CYS A 146 -35.52 4.71 34.52
N ARG A 147 -35.02 5.92 34.27
CA ARG A 147 -34.84 6.98 35.27
C ARG A 147 -35.90 8.04 35.02
N VAL A 148 -36.43 8.59 36.10
CA VAL A 148 -37.39 9.69 36.04
C VAL A 148 -36.84 10.86 36.82
N THR A 149 -36.60 11.98 36.13
CA THR A 149 -36.08 13.22 36.72
C THR A 149 -37.22 14.20 36.88
N VAL A 150 -37.63 14.43 38.12
CA VAL A 150 -38.82 15.24 38.42
C VAL A 150 -38.40 16.54 39.12
N PRO A 151 -38.70 17.72 38.55
CA PRO A 151 -38.51 19.01 39.22
C PRO A 151 -39.29 19.13 40.53
N ALA A 152 -38.87 20.02 41.44
CA ALA A 152 -39.53 20.20 42.74
C ALA A 152 -41.00 20.65 42.62
N ASP A 153 -41.31 21.50 41.64
CA ASP A 153 -42.64 22.10 41.46
C ASP A 153 -43.53 21.35 40.45
N ALA A 154 -43.10 20.17 40.00
CA ALA A 154 -43.85 19.40 39.03
C ALA A 154 -45.13 18.83 39.65
N THR A 155 -46.28 19.06 39.01
CA THR A 155 -47.57 18.48 39.38
C THR A 155 -47.97 17.28 38.51
N GLU A 156 -47.29 17.11 37.37
CA GLU A 156 -47.48 16.01 36.44
C GLU A 156 -46.16 15.55 35.82
N LEU A 157 -46.09 14.26 35.47
CA LEU A 157 -44.99 13.71 34.70
C LEU A 157 -45.15 14.04 33.20
N THR A 158 -44.06 14.44 32.57
CA THR A 158 -43.97 14.58 31.12
C THR A 158 -43.05 13.52 30.53
N LEU A 159 -43.13 13.28 29.22
CA LEU A 159 -42.26 12.30 28.55
C LEU A 159 -40.78 12.67 28.67
N ASP A 160 -40.44 13.96 28.65
CA ASP A 160 -39.06 14.44 28.75
C ASP A 160 -38.42 14.16 30.12
N MET A 161 -39.24 13.93 31.16
CA MET A 161 -38.76 13.54 32.48
C MET A 161 -38.32 12.07 32.52
N ILE A 162 -38.66 11.25 31.52
CA ILE A 162 -38.41 9.81 31.49
C ILE A 162 -37.23 9.49 30.59
N ASP A 163 -36.14 9.03 31.19
CA ASP A 163 -34.96 8.53 30.49
C ASP A 163 -34.94 7.00 30.48
N SER A 164 -35.13 6.41 29.31
CA SER A 164 -35.07 4.96 29.08
C SER A 164 -33.73 4.49 28.47
N SER A 165 -32.72 5.36 28.38
CA SER A 165 -31.41 5.02 27.78
C SER A 165 -30.64 3.96 28.57
N HIS A 166 -30.87 3.90 29.89
CA HIS A 166 -30.28 2.91 30.79
C HIS A 166 -30.91 1.53 30.71
N ARG A 167 -31.97 1.39 29.92
CA ARG A 167 -32.71 0.14 29.77
C ARG A 167 -31.89 -0.87 28.98
N GLN A 168 -31.61 -2.02 29.59
CA GLN A 168 -30.86 -3.11 28.96
C GLN A 168 -31.74 -3.91 27.99
N ASN A 169 -32.06 -3.31 26.85
CA ASN A 169 -32.84 -3.98 25.81
C ASN A 169 -32.01 -5.10 25.17
N LYS A 170 -32.57 -6.30 25.11
CA LYS A 170 -31.94 -7.47 24.50
C LYS A 170 -32.83 -7.99 23.36
N ALA A 171 -32.20 -8.39 22.27
CA ALA A 171 -32.85 -9.16 21.22
C ALA A 171 -32.63 -10.66 21.50
N LEU A 172 -33.61 -11.50 21.15
CA LEU A 172 -33.40 -12.94 21.08
C LEU A 172 -32.70 -13.28 19.77
N GLY A 173 -31.64 -14.07 19.84
CA GLY A 173 -30.87 -14.51 18.67
C GLY A 173 -29.55 -13.76 18.47
N ILE A 174 -28.96 -13.92 17.29
CA ILE A 174 -27.70 -13.32 16.90
C ILE A 174 -27.97 -12.24 15.84
N THR A 175 -27.48 -11.03 16.07
CA THR A 175 -27.47 -9.96 15.07
C THR A 175 -26.17 -10.03 14.29
N LEU A 176 -26.23 -10.13 12.96
CA LEU A 176 -25.02 -10.05 12.14
C LEU A 176 -24.65 -8.59 11.89
N SER A 177 -23.42 -8.21 12.22
CA SER A 177 -22.91 -6.83 12.08
C SER A 177 -21.73 -6.73 11.10
N SER A 178 -21.51 -5.52 10.60
CA SER A 178 -20.33 -5.15 9.79
C SER A 178 -19.15 -4.60 10.62
N GLU A 179 -19.35 -4.47 11.93
CA GLU A 179 -18.32 -4.12 12.90
C GLU A 179 -17.26 -5.23 13.00
N ILE A 180 -16.01 -4.84 13.26
CA ILE A 180 -14.86 -5.76 13.32
C ILE A 180 -14.28 -5.90 14.74
N ASP A 181 -14.85 -5.17 15.69
CA ASP A 181 -14.37 -4.90 17.05
C ASP A 181 -15.51 -4.98 18.09
N SER A 182 -16.58 -5.70 17.76
CA SER A 182 -17.71 -5.88 18.66
C SER A 182 -17.41 -6.96 19.70
N ASP A 183 -17.45 -6.60 20.98
CA ASP A 183 -17.34 -7.54 22.12
C ASP A 183 -18.70 -8.05 22.62
N ALA A 184 -19.77 -7.75 21.89
CA ALA A 184 -21.12 -8.11 22.29
C ALA A 184 -21.45 -9.58 21.95
N ASP A 185 -21.77 -10.40 22.96
CA ASP A 185 -22.09 -11.84 22.81
C ASP A 185 -23.24 -12.17 21.83
N HIS A 186 -24.10 -11.19 21.57
CA HIS A 186 -25.26 -11.32 20.67
C HIS A 186 -24.99 -10.76 19.26
N ILE A 187 -23.80 -10.23 19.00
CA ILE A 187 -23.41 -9.67 17.70
C ILE A 187 -22.38 -10.59 17.06
N GLY A 188 -22.78 -11.23 15.97
CA GLY A 188 -21.89 -12.04 15.13
C GLY A 188 -21.27 -11.21 14.01
N ALA A 189 -20.02 -11.52 13.64
CA ALA A 189 -19.40 -10.92 12.47
C ALA A 189 -20.08 -11.40 11.18
N SER A 190 -20.51 -10.46 10.33
CA SER A 190 -20.95 -10.75 8.97
C SER A 190 -19.77 -11.03 8.03
N SER A 191 -20.05 -11.58 6.85
CA SER A 191 -19.03 -11.72 5.79
C SER A 191 -18.43 -10.37 5.37
N HIS A 192 -19.19 -9.27 5.49
CA HIS A 192 -18.69 -7.93 5.22
C HIS A 192 -17.68 -7.46 6.27
N ALA A 193 -17.95 -7.73 7.56
CA ALA A 193 -16.99 -7.48 8.64
C ALA A 193 -15.67 -8.23 8.40
N VAL A 194 -15.74 -9.52 8.06
CA VAL A 194 -14.56 -10.33 7.75
C VAL A 194 -13.76 -9.72 6.58
N LYS A 195 -14.44 -9.30 5.50
CA LYS A 195 -13.77 -8.65 4.36
C LYS A 195 -13.12 -7.33 4.74
N LYS A 196 -13.76 -6.53 5.60
CA LYS A 196 -13.23 -5.27 6.11
C LYS A 196 -11.98 -5.49 6.97
N ALA A 197 -12.01 -6.48 7.87
CA ALA A 197 -10.86 -6.85 8.70
C ALA A 197 -9.66 -7.31 7.86
N VAL A 198 -9.89 -8.17 6.86
CA VAL A 198 -8.83 -8.62 5.94
C VAL A 198 -8.24 -7.44 5.16
N LYS A 199 -9.07 -6.51 4.69
CA LYS A 199 -8.59 -5.31 4.00
C LYS A 199 -7.73 -4.45 4.93
N ALA A 200 -8.20 -4.19 6.16
CA ALA A 200 -7.45 -3.38 7.12
C ALA A 200 -6.09 -4.00 7.45
N ALA A 201 -6.02 -5.32 7.64
CA ALA A 201 -4.75 -6.02 7.88
C ALA A 201 -3.79 -5.91 6.68
N ARG A 202 -4.31 -6.00 5.45
CA ARG A 202 -3.50 -5.84 4.23
C ARG A 202 -2.99 -4.40 4.08
N ASP A 203 -3.87 -3.41 4.25
CA ASP A 203 -3.51 -2.00 4.12
C ASP A 203 -2.43 -1.61 5.17
N GLU A 204 -2.53 -2.12 6.41
CA GLU A 204 -1.51 -1.93 7.45
C GLU A 204 -0.17 -2.58 7.08
N THR A 205 -0.22 -3.78 6.49
CA THR A 205 1.00 -4.46 6.01
C THR A 205 1.67 -3.68 4.88
N GLU A 206 0.87 -3.19 3.91
CA GLU A 206 1.36 -2.34 2.81
C GLU A 206 2.02 -1.07 3.36
N LYS A 207 1.37 -0.40 4.31
CA LYS A 207 1.93 0.78 4.98
C LYS A 207 3.25 0.50 5.71
N GLN A 208 3.33 -0.62 6.44
CA GLN A 208 4.57 -1.01 7.12
C GLN A 208 5.72 -1.29 6.13
N ILE A 209 5.41 -1.86 4.96
CA ILE A 209 6.39 -2.06 3.89
C ILE A 209 6.87 -0.72 3.34
N GLU A 210 5.94 0.21 3.05
CA GLU A 210 6.28 1.56 2.59
C GLU A 210 7.14 2.30 3.62
N GLU A 211 6.76 2.27 4.90
CA GLU A 211 7.55 2.87 5.98
C GLU A 211 8.95 2.23 6.11
N LEU A 212 9.09 0.93 5.90
CA LEU A 212 10.40 0.25 5.91
C LEU A 212 11.27 0.65 4.71
N VAL A 213 10.67 0.87 3.54
CA VAL A 213 11.37 1.27 2.32
C VAL A 213 11.79 2.75 2.40
N ASP A 214 10.90 3.63 2.88
CA ASP A 214 11.11 5.08 2.89
C ASP A 214 11.85 5.59 4.15
N ASN A 215 11.70 4.91 5.30
CA ASN A 215 12.43 5.23 6.54
C ASN A 215 13.65 4.34 6.76
N ALA A 216 14.06 3.54 5.76
CA ALA A 216 15.37 2.90 5.80
C ALA A 216 16.40 3.99 6.14
N PRO A 217 17.22 3.82 7.21
CA PRO A 217 18.15 4.86 7.63
C PRO A 217 18.95 5.32 6.42
N ALA A 218 19.33 6.60 6.35
CA ALA A 218 20.08 7.11 5.19
C ALA A 218 21.41 6.37 4.92
N SER A 219 21.83 5.41 5.75
CA SER A 219 22.93 4.46 5.50
C SER A 219 22.52 3.16 4.78
N LEU A 220 21.23 2.84 4.72
CA LEU A 220 20.61 1.63 4.18
C LEU A 220 19.77 1.88 2.91
N ASP A 221 19.69 3.13 2.44
CA ASP A 221 19.19 3.51 1.10
C ASP A 221 20.13 3.07 -0.04
N THR A 222 20.97 2.07 0.21
CA THR A 222 22.09 1.67 -0.64
C THR A 222 21.66 1.37 -2.06
N LEU A 223 20.51 0.72 -2.24
CA LEU A 223 19.94 0.46 -3.57
C LEU A 223 19.54 1.74 -4.29
N LYS A 224 18.91 2.70 -3.59
CA LYS A 224 18.56 4.01 -4.15
C LYS A 224 19.81 4.81 -4.51
N LYS A 225 20.82 4.84 -3.65
CA LYS A 225 22.10 5.51 -3.94
C LYS A 225 22.84 4.88 -5.11
N ILE A 226 22.86 3.55 -5.20
CA ILE A 226 23.46 2.85 -6.33
C ILE A 226 22.68 3.18 -7.61
N ALA A 227 21.36 3.12 -7.57
CA ALA A 227 20.50 3.45 -8.71
C ALA A 227 20.70 4.90 -9.18
N ASP A 228 20.72 5.88 -8.27
CA ASP A 228 20.98 7.28 -8.59
C ASP A 228 22.43 7.48 -9.10
N ALA A 229 23.42 6.80 -8.53
CA ALA A 229 24.84 6.87 -8.95
C ALA A 229 25.08 6.28 -10.34
N ILE A 230 24.29 5.30 -10.77
CA ILE A 230 24.31 4.75 -12.14
C ILE A 230 23.26 5.41 -13.04
N ASN A 231 22.67 6.54 -12.63
CA ASN A 231 21.64 7.28 -13.37
C ASN A 231 20.43 6.43 -13.79
N ASN A 232 20.06 5.46 -12.94
CA ASN A 232 19.00 4.50 -13.21
C ASN A 232 19.15 3.76 -14.56
N ASP A 233 20.38 3.54 -15.03
CA ASP A 233 20.67 2.84 -16.29
C ASP A 233 20.48 1.31 -16.11
N PRO A 234 19.45 0.69 -16.69
CA PRO A 234 19.23 -0.75 -16.61
C PRO A 234 20.31 -1.56 -17.35
N ASP A 235 21.05 -0.93 -18.27
CA ASP A 235 22.09 -1.53 -19.12
C ASP A 235 23.49 -1.03 -18.76
N PHE A 236 23.70 -0.49 -17.55
CA PHE A 236 24.95 0.15 -17.10
C PHE A 236 26.21 -0.64 -17.46
N PHE A 237 26.20 -1.97 -17.28
CA PHE A 237 27.32 -2.84 -17.61
C PHE A 237 27.67 -2.82 -19.12
N ASN A 238 26.64 -2.86 -19.97
CA ASN A 238 26.82 -2.83 -21.43
C ASN A 238 27.27 -1.44 -21.88
N THR A 239 26.70 -0.37 -21.32
CA THR A 239 27.11 1.02 -21.56
C THR A 239 28.59 1.21 -21.22
N LEU A 240 29.03 0.74 -20.05
CA LEU A 240 30.42 0.82 -19.62
C LEU A 240 31.36 0.05 -20.55
N ASN A 241 31.00 -1.18 -20.91
CA ASN A 241 31.80 -1.99 -21.85
C ASN A 241 31.91 -1.34 -23.23
N ALA A 242 30.84 -0.73 -23.73
CA ALA A 242 30.87 -0.02 -25.00
C ALA A 242 31.82 1.20 -24.95
N VAL A 243 31.76 2.00 -23.88
CA VAL A 243 32.66 3.16 -23.71
C VAL A 243 34.11 2.72 -23.57
N LEU A 244 34.39 1.65 -22.82
CA LEU A 244 35.73 1.10 -22.67
C LEU A 244 36.28 0.53 -23.97
N ALA A 245 35.44 -0.12 -24.78
CA ALA A 245 35.84 -0.65 -26.08
C ALA A 245 36.25 0.44 -27.09
N LEU A 246 35.83 1.69 -26.89
CA LEU A 246 36.24 2.84 -27.70
C LEU A 246 37.61 3.41 -27.30
N LYS A 247 38.20 2.97 -26.18
CA LYS A 247 39.51 3.46 -25.71
C LYS A 247 40.61 2.53 -26.22
N ALA A 248 41.69 3.12 -26.72
CA ALA A 248 42.91 2.36 -27.02
C ALA A 248 43.60 1.95 -25.70
N PRO A 249 44.15 0.73 -25.58
CA PRO A 249 44.94 0.30 -24.43
C PRO A 249 46.17 1.19 -24.19
N LEU A 250 46.62 1.28 -22.93
CA LEU A 250 47.82 2.04 -22.58
C LEU A 250 49.11 1.36 -23.10
N HIS A 251 49.17 0.04 -23.01
CA HIS A 251 50.27 -0.77 -23.53
C HIS A 251 49.88 -1.35 -24.87
N ASP A 252 50.78 -1.20 -25.85
CA ASP A 252 50.62 -1.72 -27.21
C ASP A 252 49.26 -1.37 -27.87
N PRO A 253 48.89 -0.07 -27.96
CA PRO A 253 47.64 0.34 -28.57
C PRO A 253 47.58 -0.07 -30.05
N ALA A 254 46.60 -0.90 -30.40
CA ALA A 254 46.19 -1.07 -31.78
C ALA A 254 45.29 0.11 -32.18
N LEU A 255 45.83 1.06 -32.95
CA LEU A 255 45.05 2.19 -33.47
C LEU A 255 44.23 1.71 -34.68
N THR A 256 42.90 1.85 -34.61
CA THR A 256 41.97 1.50 -35.71
C THR A 256 41.35 2.76 -36.30
N GLY A 257 40.87 2.67 -37.55
CA GLY A 257 40.35 3.84 -38.29
C GLY A 257 41.43 4.81 -38.74
N ILE A 258 41.06 6.08 -38.97
CA ILE A 258 42.00 7.16 -39.31
C ILE A 258 42.45 7.83 -38.00
N ALA A 259 43.55 7.36 -37.43
CA ALA A 259 44.12 7.95 -36.22
C ALA A 259 44.66 9.36 -36.52
N THR A 260 44.24 10.34 -35.73
CA THR A 260 44.77 11.71 -35.79
C THR A 260 45.70 11.97 -34.63
N VAL A 261 46.86 12.54 -34.92
CA VAL A 261 47.80 13.06 -33.92
C VAL A 261 48.23 14.46 -34.35
N PRO A 262 48.54 15.38 -33.41
CA PRO A 262 49.00 16.73 -33.77
C PRO A 262 50.25 16.70 -34.64
N THR A 263 50.32 17.57 -35.65
CA THR A 263 51.50 17.73 -36.53
C THR A 263 52.59 18.51 -35.80
N PRO A 264 53.72 17.88 -35.42
CA PRO A 264 54.81 18.58 -34.76
C PRO A 264 55.62 19.43 -35.77
N PRO A 265 56.36 20.44 -35.32
CA PRO A 265 57.39 21.11 -36.13
C PRO A 265 58.49 20.13 -36.59
N LEU A 266 59.10 20.39 -37.75
CA LEU A 266 60.18 19.54 -38.32
C LEU A 266 61.43 19.41 -37.44
N SER A 267 61.59 20.24 -36.41
CA SER A 267 62.71 20.17 -35.46
C SER A 267 62.56 19.12 -34.36
N VAL A 268 61.40 18.46 -34.26
CA VAL A 268 61.12 17.48 -33.19
C VAL A 268 61.85 16.16 -33.45
N SER A 269 62.62 15.70 -32.46
CA SER A 269 63.46 14.50 -32.51
C SER A 269 63.28 13.59 -31.27
N ASN A 270 62.03 13.40 -30.85
CA ASN A 270 61.67 12.56 -29.71
C ASN A 270 60.83 11.33 -30.17
N LYS A 271 60.27 10.58 -29.21
CA LYS A 271 59.48 9.36 -29.49
C LYS A 271 58.00 9.62 -29.84
N GLN A 272 57.64 10.83 -30.24
CA GLN A 272 56.28 11.16 -30.69
C GLN A 272 55.94 10.39 -31.98
N ILE A 273 54.68 9.98 -32.16
CA ILE A 273 54.19 9.37 -33.40
C ILE A 273 54.27 10.40 -34.53
N ALA A 274 54.95 10.07 -35.62
CA ALA A 274 54.98 10.89 -36.83
C ALA A 274 53.68 10.69 -37.62
N ASN A 275 53.01 11.79 -38.00
CA ASN A 275 51.84 11.72 -38.87
C ASN A 275 52.22 11.93 -40.35
N THR A 276 51.27 11.64 -41.24
CA THR A 276 51.48 11.73 -42.69
C THR A 276 51.90 13.12 -43.14
N GLU A 277 51.32 14.18 -42.56
CA GLU A 277 51.66 15.57 -42.89
C GLU A 277 53.12 15.90 -42.53
N PHE A 278 53.59 15.47 -41.35
CA PHE A 278 54.98 15.61 -40.93
C PHE A 278 55.94 14.88 -41.87
N VAL A 279 55.64 13.62 -42.23
CA VAL A 279 56.50 12.83 -43.13
C VAL A 279 56.54 13.46 -44.52
N GLN A 280 55.41 13.92 -45.04
CA GLN A 280 55.35 14.60 -46.33
C GLN A 280 56.18 15.90 -46.33
N ALA A 281 56.07 16.70 -45.28
CA ALA A 281 56.88 17.91 -45.12
C ALA A 281 58.37 17.60 -44.96
N ALA A 282 58.74 16.57 -44.20
CA ALA A 282 60.12 16.15 -44.00
C ALA A 282 60.76 15.63 -45.31
N VAL A 283 60.03 14.82 -46.08
CA VAL A 283 60.50 14.34 -47.39
C VAL A 283 60.61 15.48 -48.39
N ALA A 284 59.64 16.40 -48.43
CA ALA A 284 59.73 17.60 -49.28
C ALA A 284 60.95 18.46 -48.91
N ALA A 285 61.22 18.65 -47.61
CA ALA A 285 62.42 19.34 -47.14
C ALA A 285 63.71 18.60 -47.49
N LEU A 286 63.73 17.27 -47.42
CA LEU A 286 64.87 16.44 -47.83
C LEU A 286 65.14 16.54 -49.33
N VAL A 287 64.10 16.40 -50.16
CA VAL A 287 64.22 16.57 -51.63
C VAL A 287 64.66 17.98 -51.99
N GLY A 288 64.09 19.00 -51.32
CA GLY A 288 64.48 20.40 -51.52
C GLY A 288 65.87 20.76 -50.96
N SER A 289 66.48 19.91 -50.14
CA SER A 289 67.83 20.12 -49.58
C SER A 289 68.89 19.22 -50.21
N SER A 290 68.53 18.36 -51.18
CA SER A 290 69.48 17.54 -51.92
C SER A 290 70.45 18.42 -52.73
N PRO A 291 71.76 18.41 -52.42
CA PRO A 291 72.76 19.17 -53.17
C PRO A 291 73.05 18.50 -54.52
N GLU A 292 73.26 19.32 -55.56
CA GLU A 292 73.88 19.16 -56.90
C GLU A 292 73.77 17.81 -57.66
N ALA A 293 73.76 16.63 -57.03
CA ALA A 293 73.76 15.33 -57.70
C ALA A 293 72.39 14.88 -58.27
N LEU A 294 71.27 15.35 -57.72
CA LEU A 294 69.95 15.12 -58.34
C LEU A 294 69.67 16.16 -59.42
N ASP A 295 70.18 17.37 -59.24
CA ASP A 295 70.27 18.40 -60.28
C ASP A 295 71.09 17.88 -61.45
N THR A 296 72.25 17.25 -61.22
CA THR A 296 73.06 16.68 -62.31
C THR A 296 72.36 15.57 -63.08
N LEU A 297 71.53 14.73 -62.45
CA LEU A 297 70.75 13.73 -63.19
C LEU A 297 69.65 14.36 -64.05
N ALA A 298 68.99 15.41 -63.57
CA ALA A 298 68.01 16.18 -64.34
C ALA A 298 68.68 16.97 -65.47
N GLU A 299 69.78 17.66 -65.19
CA GLU A 299 70.63 18.36 -66.16
C GLU A 299 71.20 17.39 -67.20
N LEU A 300 71.63 16.18 -66.82
CA LEU A 300 72.07 15.15 -67.77
C LEU A 300 70.93 14.69 -68.66
N ALA A 301 69.73 14.46 -68.10
CA ALA A 301 68.56 14.08 -68.90
C ALA A 301 68.16 15.19 -69.87
N GLU A 302 68.15 16.45 -69.44
CA GLU A 302 67.91 17.63 -70.29
C GLU A 302 69.02 17.84 -71.33
N ALA A 303 70.29 17.69 -70.98
CA ALA A 303 71.43 17.78 -71.90
C ALA A 303 71.41 16.70 -72.98
N LEU A 304 70.85 15.52 -72.64
CA LEU A 304 70.55 14.45 -73.60
C LEU A 304 69.20 14.65 -74.32
N GLY A 305 68.53 15.77 -74.10
CA GLY A 305 67.30 16.16 -74.79
C GLY A 305 66.05 15.40 -74.34
N ASN A 306 66.07 14.80 -73.15
CA ASN A 306 65.01 13.92 -72.63
C ASN A 306 64.64 12.79 -73.62
N ASP A 307 65.60 12.31 -74.42
CA ASP A 307 65.37 11.32 -75.48
C ASP A 307 65.50 9.89 -74.94
N PRO A 308 64.40 9.12 -74.82
CA PRO A 308 64.45 7.74 -74.33
C PRO A 308 65.23 6.79 -75.25
N ASN A 309 65.42 7.20 -76.51
CA ASN A 309 66.16 6.44 -77.52
C ASN A 309 67.41 7.20 -77.98
N PHE A 310 68.03 8.01 -77.10
CA PHE A 310 69.17 8.87 -77.41
C PHE A 310 70.24 8.19 -78.27
N ALA A 311 70.62 6.95 -77.91
CA ALA A 311 71.60 6.17 -78.66
C ALA A 311 71.18 5.93 -80.13
N THR A 312 69.91 5.55 -80.36
CA THR A 312 69.34 5.35 -81.70
C THR A 312 69.25 6.67 -82.47
N THR A 313 68.82 7.76 -81.81
CA THR A 313 68.75 9.09 -82.42
C THR A 313 70.12 9.58 -82.87
N MET A 314 71.15 9.43 -82.02
CA MET A 314 72.52 9.78 -82.38
C MET A 314 73.07 8.88 -83.48
N LEU A 315 72.77 7.59 -83.45
CA LEU A 315 73.14 6.66 -84.52
C LEU A 315 72.53 7.07 -85.87
N ASN A 316 71.26 7.45 -85.89
CA ASN A 316 70.58 7.95 -87.09
C ASN A 316 71.19 9.27 -87.61
N LYS A 317 71.50 10.21 -86.71
CA LYS A 317 72.20 11.47 -87.08
C LYS A 317 73.59 11.21 -87.66
N LEU A 318 74.32 10.21 -87.16
CA LEU A 318 75.64 9.82 -87.65
C LEU A 318 75.55 9.09 -88.99
N ALA A 319 74.55 8.23 -89.18
CA ALA A 319 74.31 7.53 -90.45
C ALA A 319 74.00 8.48 -91.62
N GLY A 320 73.44 9.67 -91.32
CA GLY A 320 73.23 10.73 -92.32
C GLY A 320 74.50 11.52 -92.69
N LYS A 321 75.64 11.30 -92.03
CA LYS A 321 76.91 11.91 -92.44
C LYS A 321 77.44 11.22 -93.69
N GLN A 322 78.16 11.99 -94.51
CA GLN A 322 78.79 11.46 -95.71
C GLN A 322 79.82 10.37 -95.32
N PRO A 323 79.80 9.18 -95.95
CA PRO A 323 80.82 8.17 -95.74
C PRO A 323 82.21 8.74 -96.04
N LEU A 324 83.24 8.25 -95.33
CA LEU A 324 84.63 8.62 -95.60
C LEU A 324 84.98 8.23 -97.05
N ASP A 325 85.15 9.23 -97.90
CA ASP A 325 85.48 9.07 -99.32
C ASP A 325 86.67 9.97 -99.67
N SER A 326 87.65 9.42 -100.37
CA SER A 326 88.91 10.13 -100.66
C SER A 326 88.71 11.35 -101.57
N THR A 327 87.75 11.27 -102.50
CA THR A 327 87.45 12.38 -103.42
C THR A 327 86.79 13.52 -102.66
N LEU A 328 85.77 13.22 -101.88
CA LEU A 328 85.04 14.20 -101.07
C LEU A 328 85.92 14.81 -99.96
N THR A 329 86.83 14.01 -99.39
CA THR A 329 87.86 14.49 -98.45
C THR A 329 88.81 15.46 -99.14
N ASN A 330 89.25 15.16 -100.37
CA ASN A 330 90.09 16.07 -101.14
C ASN A 330 89.34 17.37 -101.49
N LEU A 331 88.05 17.30 -101.84
CA LEU A 331 87.23 18.49 -102.15
C LEU A 331 86.93 19.35 -100.91
N SER A 332 86.72 18.70 -99.76
CA SER A 332 86.39 19.34 -98.49
C SER A 332 87.45 20.37 -98.09
N GLY A 333 87.04 21.63 -97.91
CA GLY A 333 87.91 22.70 -97.43
C GLY A 333 88.82 23.32 -98.50
N LYS A 334 88.70 22.91 -99.77
CA LYS A 334 89.32 23.64 -100.89
C LYS A 334 88.52 24.91 -101.18
N ASP A 335 89.22 26.01 -101.40
CA ASP A 335 88.64 27.22 -101.98
C ASP A 335 88.38 27.01 -103.49
N VAL A 336 87.77 28.00 -104.14
CA VAL A 336 87.45 27.91 -105.58
C VAL A 336 88.69 27.59 -106.41
N ALA A 337 89.85 28.17 -106.08
CA ALA A 337 91.11 27.90 -106.78
C ALA A 337 91.55 26.45 -106.61
N GLY A 338 91.56 25.93 -105.38
CA GLY A 338 91.89 24.55 -105.09
C GLY A 338 90.92 23.56 -105.76
N LEU A 339 89.63 23.88 -105.84
CA LEU A 339 88.63 23.06 -106.53
C LEU A 339 88.90 22.98 -108.03
N LEU A 340 89.20 24.12 -108.67
CA LEU A 340 89.50 24.16 -110.10
C LEU A 340 90.78 23.37 -110.41
N GLN A 341 91.81 23.45 -109.56
CA GLN A 341 93.02 22.64 -109.70
C GLN A 341 92.74 21.13 -109.53
N TYR A 342 91.93 20.74 -108.54
CA TYR A 342 91.57 19.34 -108.33
C TYR A 342 90.81 18.74 -109.53
N LEU A 343 89.97 19.55 -110.18
CA LEU A 343 89.22 19.15 -111.37
C LEU A 343 90.04 19.22 -112.66
N GLY A 344 91.30 19.68 -112.61
CA GLY A 344 92.17 19.87 -113.77
C GLY A 344 91.72 20.98 -114.72
N LEU A 345 90.99 21.98 -114.20
CA LEU A 345 90.42 23.09 -114.97
C LEU A 345 91.33 24.34 -115.00
N VAL A 346 92.36 24.38 -114.14
CA VAL A 346 93.49 25.33 -114.11
C VAL A 346 94.72 24.68 -113.48
#